data_AF-A0A7X3NYV1-F1
#
_entry.id   AF-A0A7X3NYV1-F1
#
_cell.length_a   1.000
_cell.length_b   1.000
_cell.length_c   1.000
_cell.angle_alpha   90.00
_cell.angle_beta   90.00
_cell.angle_gamma   90.00
#
_symmetry.space_group_name_H-M   'P 1'
#
loop_
_entity.id
_entity.type
_entity.pdbx_description
1 polymer ?
#
loop_
_entity_poly.entity_id
_entity_poly.type
_entity_poly.pdbx_seq_one_letter_code
_entity_poly.pdbx_strand_id
1 'polypeptide(L)' 'MEERPIVKNLFILWTLVLGLFCQRVYLVYAQAPKTAKIAFSSNRNGHSDIYVMNPDGRNPVRLTDHPGGELRPVWSPTG' A
#
# COMPACT_ATOMS: atom_id res chain seq x y z
N MET A 1 28.48 -30.78 -36.65
CA MET A 1 28.99 -30.51 -35.29
C MET A 1 27.79 -30.51 -34.36
N GLU A 2 27.55 -31.63 -33.70
CA GLU A 2 26.34 -31.85 -32.90
C GLU A 2 26.63 -31.43 -31.46
N GLU A 3 26.00 -30.34 -31.04
CA GLU A 3 26.20 -29.81 -29.69
C GLU A 3 25.75 -30.84 -28.65
N ARG A 4 26.67 -31.18 -27.74
CA ARG A 4 26.46 -32.23 -26.74
C ARG A 4 25.23 -31.89 -25.87
N PRO A 5 24.30 -32.84 -25.65
CA PRO A 5 22.99 -32.59 -25.03
C PRO A 5 23.05 -31.97 -23.63
N ILE A 6 24.16 -32.14 -22.92
CA ILE A 6 24.43 -31.55 -21.60
C ILE A 6 24.40 -30.02 -21.66
N VAL A 7 24.90 -29.40 -22.74
CA VAL A 7 25.01 -27.93 -22.85
C VAL A 7 23.64 -27.29 -23.12
N LYS A 8 22.80 -27.96 -23.92
CA LYS A 8 21.43 -27.51 -24.22
C LYS A 8 20.52 -27.57 -22.99
N ASN A 9 20.63 -28.65 -22.21
CA ASN A 9 19.85 -28.81 -20.99
C ASN A 9 20.22 -27.77 -19.92
N LEU A 10 21.50 -27.41 -19.83
CA LEU A 10 21.96 -26.36 -18.93
C LEU A 10 21.40 -24.99 -19.35
N PHE A 11 21.41 -24.67 -20.64
CA PHE A 11 20.88 -23.40 -21.15
C PHE A 11 19.37 -23.25 -20.89
N ILE A 12 18.59 -24.31 -21.09
CA ILE A 12 17.15 -24.33 -20.80
C ILE A 12 16.89 -24.15 -19.29
N LEU A 13 17.72 -24.74 -18.44
CA LEU A 13 17.59 -24.57 -17.00
C LEU A 13 17.86 -23.10 -16.59
N TRP A 14 18.83 -22.44 -17.20
CA TRP A 14 19.16 -21.04 -16.92
C TRP A 14 18.06 -20.07 -17.37
N THR A 15 17.45 -20.30 -18.54
CA THR A 15 16.36 -19.44 -19.03
C THR A 15 15.11 -19.58 -18.16
N LEU A 16 14.81 -20.79 -17.66
CA LEU A 16 13.72 -21.02 -16.72
C LEU A 16 13.99 -20.38 -15.35
N VAL A 17 15.21 -20.47 -14.81
CA VAL A 17 15.58 -19.83 -13.54
C VAL A 17 15.53 -18.30 -13.63
N LEU A 18 16.02 -17.71 -14.72
CA LEU A 18 15.94 -16.26 -14.96
C LEU A 18 14.51 -15.77 -15.19
N GLY A 19 13.71 -16.53 -15.95
CA GLY A 19 12.31 -16.21 -16.21
C GLY A 19 11.44 -16.23 -14.95
N LEU A 20 11.63 -17.25 -14.09
CA LEU A 20 10.92 -17.37 -12.82
C LEU A 20 11.29 -16.27 -11.81
N PHE A 21 12.54 -15.79 -11.83
CA PHE A 21 12.98 -14.67 -11.01
C PHE A 21 12.36 -13.34 -11.47
N CYS A 22 12.20 -13.15 -12.80
CA CYS A 22 11.60 -11.95 -13.38
C CYS A 22 10.08 -11.84 -13.10
N GLN A 23 9.35 -12.96 -13.11
CA GLN A 23 7.91 -12.99 -12.85
C GLN A 23 7.51 -12.58 -11.43
N ARG A 24 8.37 -12.82 -10.43
CA ARG A 24 8.12 -12.48 -9.02
C ARG A 24 8.37 -10.99 -8.72
N VAL A 25 9.24 -10.33 -9.48
CA VAL A 25 9.57 -8.90 -9.32
C VAL A 25 8.49 -8.00 -9.93
N TYR A 26 7.86 -8.42 -11.03
CA TYR A 26 6.84 -7.63 -11.72
C TYR A 26 5.53 -7.45 -10.93
N LEU A 27 5.14 -8.44 -10.12
CA LEU A 27 3.87 -8.37 -9.36
C LEU A 27 3.92 -7.41 -8.17
N VAL A 28 5.10 -7.11 -7.63
CA VAL A 28 5.26 -6.22 -6.46
C VAL A 28 5.14 -4.74 -6.83
N TYR A 29 5.47 -4.37 -8.07
CA TYR A 29 5.39 -2.98 -8.55
C TYR A 29 4.01 -2.57 -9.08
N ALA A 30 3.16 -3.53 -9.47
CA ALA A 30 1.91 -3.24 -10.16
C ALA A 30 0.76 -2.77 -9.24
N GLN A 31 0.94 -2.82 -7.91
CA GLN A 31 -0.11 -2.46 -6.97
C GLN A 31 0.41 -1.50 -5.90
N ALA A 32 0.14 -0.20 -6.10
CA ALA A 32 0.32 0.79 -5.05
C ALA A 32 -0.63 0.47 -3.89
N PRO A 33 -0.15 0.31 -2.64
CA PRO A 33 -1.03 0.06 -1.51
C PRO A 33 -1.90 1.30 -1.27
N LYS A 34 -3.19 1.23 -1.58
CA LYS A 34 -4.18 2.16 -1.03
C LYS A 34 -4.39 1.79 0.43
N THR A 35 -3.58 2.36 1.31
CA THR A 35 -3.78 2.17 2.75
C THR A 35 -5.11 2.80 3.14
N ALA A 36 -6.03 2.00 3.68
CA ALA A 36 -7.26 2.51 4.27
C ALA A 36 -6.95 3.58 5.33
N LYS A 37 -7.85 4.53 5.55
CA LYS A 37 -7.70 5.56 6.59
C LYS A 37 -8.86 5.47 7.57
N ILE A 38 -8.61 5.82 8.82
CA ILE A 38 -9.64 5.96 9.86
C ILE A 38 -9.91 7.45 10.02
N ALA A 39 -11.18 7.87 9.94
CA ALA A 39 -11.62 9.19 10.36
C ALA A 39 -12.22 9.11 11.76
N PHE A 40 -11.86 10.03 12.64
CA PHE A 40 -12.32 10.03 14.03
C PHE A 40 -12.35 11.45 14.61
N SER A 41 -13.13 11.64 15.67
CA SER A 41 -13.16 12.89 16.44
C SER A 41 -12.21 12.81 17.63
N SER A 42 -11.53 13.92 17.94
CA SER A 42 -10.62 14.00 19.10
C SER A 42 -10.60 15.41 19.69
N ASN A 43 -10.69 15.50 21.02
CA ASN A 43 -10.63 16.74 21.79
C ASN A 43 -9.22 17.11 22.28
N ARG A 44 -8.18 16.55 21.66
CA ARG A 44 -6.78 16.71 22.09
C ARG A 44 -6.27 18.17 22.03
N ASN A 45 -6.98 19.04 21.31
CA ASN A 45 -6.69 20.47 21.17
C ASN A 45 -7.72 21.38 21.86
N GLY A 46 -8.48 20.85 22.83
CA GLY A 46 -9.46 21.59 23.62
C GLY A 46 -10.89 21.45 23.09
N HIS A 47 -11.11 21.80 21.82
CA HIS A 47 -12.36 21.50 21.11
C HIS A 47 -12.23 20.19 20.33
N SER A 48 -13.36 19.57 19.98
CA SER A 48 -13.35 18.30 19.25
C SER A 48 -13.16 18.55 17.77
N ASP A 49 -12.04 18.14 17.20
CA ASP A 49 -11.81 18.23 15.75
C ASP A 49 -11.85 16.85 15.09
N ILE A 50 -11.99 16.85 13.76
CA ILE A 50 -11.88 15.66 12.93
C ILE A 50 -10.41 15.42 12.55
N TYR A 51 -9.99 14.17 12.73
CA TYR A 51 -8.66 13.68 12.37
C TYR A 51 -8.77 12.49 11.41
N VAL A 52 -7.71 12.29 10.63
CA VAL A 52 -7.48 11.07 9.86
C VAL A 52 -6.14 10.43 10.22
N MET A 53 -6.09 9.10 10.26
CA MET A 53 -4.86 8.35 10.55
C MET A 53 -4.78 7.04 9.78
N ASN A 54 -3.60 6.40 9.81
CA ASN A 54 -3.44 5.03 9.33
C ASN A 54 -4.19 4.04 10.24
N PRO A 55 -4.54 2.83 9.74
CA PRO A 55 -5.27 1.83 10.53
C PRO A 55 -4.47 1.29 11.72
N ASP A 56 -3.15 1.43 11.68
CA ASP A 56 -2.23 1.10 12.78
C ASP A 56 -2.10 2.22 13.84
N GLY A 57 -2.92 3.27 13.74
CA GLY A 57 -2.92 4.40 14.66
C GLY A 57 -1.81 5.43 14.40
N ARG A 58 -0.93 5.22 13.42
CA ARG A 58 0.15 6.15 13.10
C ARG A 58 -0.31 7.28 12.20
N ASN A 59 0.48 8.36 12.20
CA ASN A 59 0.31 9.54 11.35
C ASN A 59 -1.08 10.20 11.44
N PRO A 60 -1.53 10.62 12.64
CA PRO A 60 -2.75 11.41 12.77
C PRO A 60 -2.56 12.80 12.14
N VAL A 61 -3.53 13.23 11.33
CA VAL A 61 -3.59 14.54 10.69
C VAL A 61 -4.92 15.20 11.04
N ARG A 62 -4.88 16.45 11.49
CA ARG A 62 -6.06 17.27 11.81
C ARG A 62 -6.66 17.82 10.51
N LEU A 63 -7.97 17.69 10.34
CA LEU A 63 -8.70 18.17 9.16
C LEU A 63 -9.58 19.40 9.43
N THR A 64 -10.03 19.60 10.66
CA THR A 64 -10.83 20.76 11.08
C THR A 64 -10.13 21.55 12.16
N ASP A 65 -10.38 22.85 12.19
CA ASP A 65 -9.86 23.75 13.22
C ASP A 65 -10.88 24.86 13.45
N HIS A 66 -11.93 24.55 14.19
CA HIS A 66 -12.95 25.54 14.49
C HIS A 66 -13.34 25.53 15.97
N PRO A 67 -13.84 26.66 16.52
CA PRO A 67 -14.17 26.74 17.95
C PRO A 67 -15.35 25.87 18.40
N GLY A 68 -16.19 25.44 17.45
CA GLY A 68 -17.25 24.44 17.70
C GLY A 68 -16.66 23.04 17.91
N GLY A 69 -17.51 22.04 18.20
CA GLY A 69 -17.08 20.64 18.29
C GLY A 69 -17.66 19.77 17.17
N GLU A 70 -16.80 18.95 16.55
CA GLU A 70 -17.12 18.06 15.44
C GLU A 70 -16.98 16.61 15.87
N LEU A 71 -18.09 15.87 15.83
CA LEU A 71 -18.18 14.60 16.57
C LEU A 71 -18.52 13.38 15.70
N ARG A 72 -18.76 13.53 14.40
CA ARG A 72 -19.31 12.44 13.56
C ARG A 72 -18.80 12.50 12.11
N PRO A 73 -17.51 12.23 11.86
CA PRO A 73 -17.02 12.19 10.50
C PRO A 73 -17.59 10.99 9.75
N VAL A 74 -17.94 11.18 8.48
CA VAL A 74 -18.32 10.11 7.55
C VAL A 74 -17.58 10.31 6.24
N TRP A 75 -17.18 9.22 5.59
CA TRP A 75 -16.56 9.28 4.27
C TRP A 75 -17.64 9.40 3.19
N SER A 76 -17.46 10.36 2.28
CA SER A 76 -18.19 10.36 1.01
C SER A 76 -17.77 9.13 0.19
N PRO A 77 -18.70 8.38 -0.40
CA PRO A 77 -18.36 7.20 -1.20
C PRO A 77 -17.57 7.57 -2.47
N THR A 78 -17.64 8.82 -2.93
CA THR A 78 -17.00 9.29 -4.18
C THR A 78 -15.90 10.32 -3.97
N GLY A 79 -15.69 10.80 -2.74
CA GLY A 79 -14.93 12.03 -2.49
C GLY A 79 -15.83 13.23 -2.66
#